data_AF-A0A5N6FA84-F1
#
_entry.id   AF-A0A5N6FA84-F1
#
_cell.length_a   1.000
_cell.length_b   1.000
_cell.length_c   1.000
_cell.angle_alpha   90.00
_cell.angle_beta   90.00
_cell.angle_gamma   90.00
#
_symmetry.space_group_name_H-M   'P 1'
#
loop_
_entity.id
_entity.type
_entity.pdbx_description
1 polymer ?
#
loop_
_entity_poly.entity_id
_entity_poly.type
_entity_poly.pdbx_seq_one_letter_code
_entity_poly.pdbx_strand_id
1 'polypeptide(L)'
;MKGIAAVPMIPEQKDVDQRSGVIHSESAQGDGYDEVPHGSDDEPMVYVTPRDYATSARQERDRLIAEGADPDSVLLQSEVRNHVPRREGESSADYGKRYCETMNAMIRRGVSILNDMCTADVVPSGFETEDGRFFDLGPGSGVTKGEFREFSRWFSEVMEAGQTYEVPEKWLKFETSNPRDI
;
A
#
# COMPACT_ATOMS: atom_id res chain seq x y z
N MET A 1 10.20 30.01 -3.18
CA MET A 1 10.92 29.13 -2.24
C MET A 1 10.08 27.88 -2.07
N LYS A 2 10.62 26.72 -2.48
CA LYS A 2 9.93 25.43 -2.55
C LYS A 2 9.93 24.77 -1.18
N GLY A 3 8.75 24.39 -0.68
CA GLY A 3 8.58 23.65 0.56
C GLY A 3 8.36 22.16 0.27
N ILE A 4 9.14 21.34 0.96
CA ILE A 4 9.05 19.89 1.05
C ILE A 4 8.07 19.57 2.18
N ALA A 5 7.19 18.57 2.00
CA ALA A 5 6.37 18.04 3.09
C ALA A 5 6.38 16.50 3.06
N ALA A 6 7.23 15.93 3.89
CA ALA A 6 7.08 14.59 4.43
C ALA A 6 6.10 14.62 5.60
N VAL A 7 5.27 13.58 5.76
CA VAL A 7 4.34 13.44 6.90
C VAL A 7 4.96 12.47 7.93
N PRO A 8 5.12 12.87 9.22
CA PRO A 8 5.68 12.02 10.27
C PRO A 8 4.63 11.13 10.97
N MET A 9 5.10 10.00 11.50
CA MET A 9 4.37 9.08 12.38
C MET A 9 4.50 9.46 13.88
N ILE A 10 3.36 9.46 14.58
CA ILE A 10 3.07 9.16 16.00
C ILE A 10 3.76 9.99 17.11
N PRO A 11 3.00 10.51 18.11
CA PRO A 11 3.54 10.79 19.44
C PRO A 11 3.17 9.69 20.45
N GLU A 12 4.19 9.26 21.19
CA GLU A 12 4.13 8.41 22.38
C GLU A 12 3.18 8.97 23.47
N GLN A 13 2.52 8.08 24.20
CA GLN A 13 2.11 8.33 25.58
C GLN A 13 2.62 7.21 26.50
N LYS A 14 3.21 7.64 27.62
CA LYS A 14 3.79 6.83 28.70
C LYS A 14 2.72 6.27 29.66
N ASP A 15 3.12 5.16 30.28
CA ASP A 15 2.74 4.58 31.59
C ASP A 15 1.27 4.39 31.93
N VAL A 16 0.84 3.11 31.98
CA VAL A 16 -0.07 2.61 33.02
C VAL A 16 0.49 1.32 33.60
N ASP A 17 0.60 1.35 34.92
CA ASP A 17 1.13 0.36 35.85
C ASP A 17 0.34 -0.96 35.88
N GLN A 18 1.03 -1.98 36.38
CA GLN A 18 0.77 -3.41 36.42
C GLN A 18 -0.56 -3.85 37.06
N ARG A 19 -1.11 -4.99 36.59
CA ARG A 19 -1.48 -6.15 37.43
C ARG A 19 -1.97 -7.37 36.63
N SER A 20 -1.19 -8.45 36.80
CA SER A 20 -1.52 -9.89 36.83
C SER A 20 -2.67 -10.47 36.00
N GLY A 21 -2.30 -11.49 35.21
CA GLY A 21 -3.20 -12.56 34.81
C GLY A 21 -2.58 -13.49 33.79
N VAL A 22 -1.64 -14.33 34.20
CA VAL A 22 -1.17 -15.47 33.39
C VAL A 22 -2.36 -16.38 33.09
N ILE A 23 -2.71 -16.50 31.81
CA ILE A 23 -3.37 -17.68 31.26
C ILE A 23 -2.64 -18.06 29.97
N HIS A 24 -1.93 -19.18 30.04
CA HIS A 24 -1.45 -19.91 28.89
C HIS A 24 -2.67 -20.43 28.11
N SER A 25 -2.74 -20.15 26.82
CA SER A 25 -3.57 -20.90 25.88
C SER A 25 -2.80 -21.08 24.58
N GLU A 26 -2.60 -22.35 24.25
CA GLU A 26 -1.91 -22.86 23.08
C GLU A 26 -2.50 -22.36 21.76
N SER A 27 -1.59 -22.20 20.79
CA SER A 27 -1.69 -22.59 19.40
C SER A 27 -3.09 -22.82 18.81
N ALA A 28 -3.50 -21.88 17.97
CA ALA A 28 -4.27 -22.17 16.77
C ALA A 28 -3.54 -21.54 15.58
N GLN A 29 -2.46 -22.20 15.15
CA GLN A 29 -2.06 -22.14 13.74
C GLN A 29 -3.14 -22.87 12.96
N GLY A 30 -3.78 -22.18 12.02
CA GLY A 30 -4.78 -22.78 11.15
C GLY A 30 -5.57 -21.71 10.42
N ASP A 31 -4.96 -21.14 9.37
CA ASP A 31 -5.61 -21.06 8.06
C ASP A 31 -4.60 -20.60 6.99
N GLY A 32 -3.97 -21.60 6.36
CA GLY A 32 -3.96 -21.68 4.90
C GLY A 32 -3.06 -20.73 4.12
N TYR A 33 -1.83 -20.49 4.55
CA TYR A 33 -0.74 -20.40 3.57
C TYR A 33 -0.07 -21.76 3.66
N ASP A 34 -0.45 -22.64 2.72
CA ASP A 34 0.44 -23.70 2.30
C ASP A 34 1.82 -23.05 2.15
N GLU A 35 2.80 -23.56 2.88
CA GLU A 35 4.17 -23.09 2.89
C GLU A 35 4.71 -23.33 1.49
N VAL A 36 4.36 -22.45 0.54
CA VAL A 36 4.85 -22.50 -0.83
C VAL A 36 6.35 -22.50 -0.67
N PRO A 37 7.05 -23.57 -1.09
CA PRO A 37 8.49 -23.64 -0.99
C PRO A 37 9.02 -22.33 -1.55
N HIS A 38 9.82 -21.60 -0.77
CA HIS A 38 10.41 -20.35 -1.25
C HIS A 38 11.05 -20.65 -2.61
N GLY A 39 10.39 -20.19 -3.68
CA GLY A 39 10.82 -20.47 -5.04
C GLY A 39 12.26 -20.02 -5.19
N SER A 40 13.05 -20.76 -5.98
CA SER A 40 14.47 -20.47 -6.14
C SER A 40 14.68 -18.99 -6.45
N ASP A 41 15.74 -18.38 -5.90
CA ASP A 41 16.07 -16.97 -6.16
C ASP A 41 16.33 -16.70 -7.67
N ASP A 42 16.61 -17.75 -8.43
CA ASP A 42 16.77 -17.73 -9.90
C ASP A 42 15.45 -17.75 -10.67
N GLU A 43 14.32 -18.03 -10.00
CA GLU A 43 13.02 -18.00 -10.66
C GLU A 43 12.63 -16.57 -11.04
N PRO A 44 11.96 -16.39 -12.19
CA PRO A 44 11.45 -15.08 -12.57
C PRO A 44 10.49 -14.56 -11.51
N MET A 45 10.53 -13.24 -11.27
CA MET A 45 9.56 -12.59 -10.42
C MET A 45 8.18 -12.65 -11.08
N VAL A 46 7.25 -13.37 -10.45
CA VAL A 46 5.88 -13.51 -10.94
C VAL A 46 5.00 -12.52 -10.19
N TYR A 47 4.46 -11.57 -10.95
CA TYR A 47 3.45 -10.63 -10.48
C TYR A 47 2.08 -11.29 -10.58
N VAL A 48 1.73 -12.08 -9.55
CA VAL A 48 0.36 -12.58 -9.44
C VAL A 48 -0.51 -11.43 -8.98
N THR A 49 -1.61 -11.19 -9.68
CA THR A 49 -2.74 -10.38 -9.19
C THR A 49 -3.62 -11.30 -8.36
N PRO A 50 -3.40 -11.45 -7.03
CA PRO A 50 -3.94 -12.58 -6.30
C PRO A 50 -5.41 -12.35 -5.93
N ARG A 51 -5.94 -11.14 -6.09
CA ARG A 51 -7.32 -10.82 -5.74
C ARG A 51 -7.85 -9.59 -6.46
N ASP A 52 -8.96 -9.75 -7.17
CA ASP A 52 -9.76 -8.63 -7.67
C ASP A 52 -10.55 -8.03 -6.49
N TYR A 53 -9.91 -7.11 -5.78
CA TYR A 53 -10.52 -6.40 -4.66
C TYR A 53 -11.73 -5.58 -5.10
N ALA A 54 -11.74 -5.07 -6.33
CA ALA A 54 -12.87 -4.32 -6.89
C ALA A 54 -14.13 -5.17 -7.01
N THR A 55 -14.00 -6.38 -7.57
CA THR A 55 -15.11 -7.33 -7.62
C THR A 55 -15.49 -7.81 -6.23
N SER A 56 -14.50 -8.15 -5.39
CA SER A 56 -14.74 -8.64 -4.03
C SER A 56 -15.49 -7.61 -3.17
N ALA A 57 -15.09 -6.33 -3.23
CA ALA A 57 -15.72 -5.24 -2.49
C ALA A 57 -17.17 -5.01 -2.92
N ARG A 58 -17.46 -5.08 -4.23
CA ARG A 58 -18.83 -4.94 -4.74
C ARG A 58 -19.72 -6.10 -4.29
N GLN A 59 -19.22 -7.33 -4.39
CA GLN A 59 -19.94 -8.52 -3.93
C GLN A 59 -20.20 -8.50 -2.43
N GLU A 60 -19.21 -8.08 -1.64
CA GLU A 60 -19.35 -7.97 -0.18
C GLU A 60 -20.36 -6.88 0.20
N ARG A 61 -20.35 -5.72 -0.48
CA ARG A 61 -21.39 -4.71 -0.28
C ARG A 61 -22.78 -5.26 -0.54
N ASP A 62 -22.97 -5.89 -1.69
CA ASP A 62 -24.27 -6.41 -2.10
C ASP A 62 -24.77 -7.48 -1.11
N ARG A 63 -23.84 -8.31 -0.60
CA ARG A 63 -24.11 -9.27 0.48
C ARG A 63 -24.53 -8.58 1.78
N LEU A 64 -23.77 -7.59 2.26
CA LEU A 64 -24.08 -6.87 3.50
C LEU A 64 -25.45 -6.18 3.43
N ILE A 65 -25.77 -5.56 2.30
CA ILE A 65 -27.08 -4.94 2.07
C ILE A 65 -28.19 -6.01 2.07
N ALA A 66 -27.97 -7.16 1.43
CA ALA A 66 -28.93 -8.28 1.45
C ALA A 66 -29.12 -8.87 2.86
N GLU A 67 -28.09 -8.85 3.71
CA GLU A 67 -28.14 -9.24 5.11
C GLU A 67 -28.79 -8.18 6.03
N GLY A 68 -29.16 -7.02 5.48
CA GLY A 68 -29.92 -5.97 6.17
C GLY A 68 -29.08 -4.78 6.65
N ALA A 69 -27.83 -4.64 6.21
CA ALA A 69 -27.05 -3.43 6.46
C ALA A 69 -27.71 -2.21 5.79
N ASP A 70 -27.63 -1.05 6.47
CA ASP A 70 -28.03 0.22 5.89
C ASP A 70 -27.11 0.55 4.70
N PRO A 71 -27.63 0.80 3.48
CA PRO A 71 -26.82 1.20 2.33
C PRO A 71 -25.91 2.40 2.60
N ASP A 72 -26.33 3.34 3.46
CA ASP A 72 -25.51 4.51 3.82
C ASP A 72 -24.38 4.18 4.81
N SER A 73 -24.38 2.96 5.37
CA SER A 73 -23.35 2.45 6.29
C SER A 73 -22.29 1.58 5.60
N VAL A 74 -22.43 1.26 4.31
CA VAL A 74 -21.46 0.47 3.54
C VAL A 74 -21.18 1.17 2.21
N LEU A 75 -20.03 1.83 2.11
CA LEU A 75 -19.63 2.59 0.93
C LEU A 75 -18.46 1.92 0.20
N LEU A 76 -18.41 2.07 -1.11
CA LEU A 76 -17.21 1.79 -1.87
C LEU A 76 -16.23 2.96 -1.77
N GLN A 77 -14.93 2.68 -1.76
CA GLN A 77 -13.89 3.71 -1.67
C GLN A 77 -13.97 4.71 -2.83
N SER A 78 -14.37 4.26 -4.02
CA SER A 78 -14.64 5.11 -5.19
C SER A 78 -15.78 6.12 -4.96
N GLU A 79 -16.69 5.87 -4.02
CA GLU A 79 -17.86 6.70 -3.69
C GLU A 79 -17.52 7.78 -2.65
N VAL A 80 -16.44 7.64 -1.88
CA VAL A 80 -16.01 8.65 -0.88
C VAL A 80 -15.84 10.03 -1.52
N ARG A 81 -15.40 10.10 -2.78
CA ARG A 81 -15.26 11.36 -3.53
C ARG A 81 -16.57 12.13 -3.67
N ASN A 82 -17.72 11.45 -3.65
CA ASN A 82 -19.04 12.08 -3.74
C ASN A 82 -19.35 12.90 -2.48
N HIS A 83 -18.74 12.54 -1.35
CA HIS A 83 -18.85 13.25 -0.08
C HIS A 83 -17.77 14.32 0.10
N VAL A 84 -16.77 14.33 -0.79
CA VAL A 84 -15.67 15.31 -0.78
C VAL A 84 -15.52 15.93 -2.18
N PRO A 85 -16.50 16.75 -2.64
CA PRO A 85 -16.40 17.43 -3.93
C PRO A 85 -15.17 18.34 -3.96
N ARG A 86 -14.43 18.33 -5.07
CA ARG A 86 -13.25 19.19 -5.25
C ARG A 86 -13.67 20.65 -5.36
N ARG A 87 -12.97 21.55 -4.67
CA ARG A 87 -13.26 22.99 -4.70
C ARG A 87 -12.40 23.68 -5.76
N GLU A 88 -12.92 24.73 -6.38
CA GLU A 88 -12.15 25.53 -7.34
C GLU A 88 -10.95 26.18 -6.64
N GLY A 89 -9.77 26.08 -7.24
CA GLY A 89 -8.51 26.60 -6.67
C GLY A 89 -7.93 25.79 -5.50
N GLU A 90 -8.54 24.67 -5.11
CA GLU A 90 -8.04 23.82 -4.03
C GLU A 90 -6.76 23.07 -4.44
N SER A 91 -5.73 23.14 -3.60
CA SER A 91 -4.50 22.39 -3.81
C SER A 91 -4.73 20.89 -3.65
N SER A 92 -3.92 20.07 -4.30
CA SER A 92 -4.00 18.61 -4.14
C SER A 92 -3.76 18.17 -2.68
N ALA A 93 -2.92 18.89 -1.94
CA ALA A 93 -2.64 18.62 -0.53
C ALA A 93 -3.86 18.90 0.36
N ASP A 94 -4.52 20.05 0.17
CA ASP A 94 -5.73 20.41 0.93
C ASP A 94 -6.88 19.46 0.61
N TYR A 95 -7.03 19.08 -0.66
CA TYR A 95 -7.98 18.07 -1.09
C TYR A 95 -7.71 16.71 -0.42
N GLY A 96 -6.46 16.24 -0.45
CA GLY A 96 -6.06 14.98 0.18
C GLY A 96 -6.30 14.97 1.69
N LYS A 97 -5.99 16.06 2.38
CA LYS A 97 -6.27 16.22 3.81
C LYS A 97 -7.78 16.10 4.10
N ARG A 98 -8.61 16.86 3.37
CA ARG A 98 -10.07 16.85 3.56
C ARG A 98 -10.70 15.51 3.22
N TYR A 99 -10.16 14.82 2.21
CA TYR A 99 -10.54 13.46 1.86
C TYR A 99 -10.31 12.50 3.03
N CYS A 100 -9.09 12.48 3.58
CA CYS A 100 -8.73 11.65 4.73
C CYS A 100 -9.55 11.98 5.99
N GLU A 101 -9.75 13.26 6.29
CA GLU A 101 -10.56 13.70 7.43
C GLU A 101 -12.02 13.23 7.32
N THR A 102 -12.61 13.32 6.12
CA THR A 102 -13.99 12.89 5.87
C THR A 102 -14.11 11.37 5.99
N MET A 103 -13.19 10.63 5.37
CA MET A 103 -13.13 9.17 5.46
C MET A 103 -13.01 8.70 6.92
N ASN A 104 -12.10 9.30 7.70
CA ASN A 104 -11.95 9.01 9.13
C ASN A 104 -13.18 9.37 9.96
N ALA A 105 -13.91 10.42 9.59
CA ALA A 105 -15.17 10.77 10.25
C ALA A 105 -16.27 9.75 9.96
N MET A 106 -16.36 9.23 8.73
CA MET A 106 -17.29 8.17 8.35
C MET A 106 -17.00 6.86 9.10
N ILE A 107 -15.74 6.42 9.13
CA ILE A 107 -15.32 5.21 9.85
C ILE A 107 -15.67 5.32 11.34
N ARG A 108 -15.41 6.48 11.97
CA ARG A 108 -15.78 6.73 13.38
C ARG A 108 -17.29 6.68 13.64
N ARG A 109 -18.12 6.89 12.62
CA ARG A 109 -19.58 6.78 12.70
C ARG A 109 -20.08 5.37 12.39
N GLY A 110 -19.18 4.42 12.14
CA GLY A 110 -19.52 3.02 11.84
C GLY A 110 -19.72 2.73 10.36
N VAL A 111 -19.34 3.63 9.44
CA VAL A 111 -19.40 3.36 8.00
C VAL A 111 -18.25 2.42 7.62
N SER A 112 -18.60 1.29 7.01
CA SER A 112 -17.65 0.37 6.39
C SER A 112 -17.30 0.86 4.99
N ILE A 113 -16.02 1.13 4.75
CA ILE A 113 -15.53 1.59 3.44
C ILE A 113 -14.75 0.45 2.79
N LEU A 114 -15.30 -0.11 1.72
CA LEU A 114 -14.75 -1.25 1.01
C LEU A 114 -13.87 -0.78 -0.15
N ASN A 115 -12.63 -1.29 -0.22
CA ASN A 115 -11.68 -0.89 -1.26
C ASN A 115 -12.03 -1.52 -2.60
N ASP A 116 -12.76 -0.78 -3.43
CA ASP A 116 -13.07 -1.15 -4.82
C ASP A 116 -12.13 -0.53 -5.86
N MET A 117 -11.10 0.17 -5.38
CA MET A 117 -10.16 0.93 -6.19
C MET A 117 -8.89 0.14 -6.51
N CYS A 118 -8.63 -0.96 -5.80
CA CYS A 118 -7.58 -1.91 -6.12
C CYS A 118 -8.17 -3.10 -6.89
N THR A 119 -7.50 -3.55 -7.94
CA THR A 119 -7.85 -4.79 -8.67
C THR A 119 -6.87 -5.92 -8.38
N ALA A 120 -5.85 -5.66 -7.56
CA ALA A 120 -4.76 -6.59 -7.28
C ALA A 120 -4.06 -6.25 -5.97
N ASP A 121 -3.36 -7.22 -5.39
CA ASP A 121 -2.20 -6.92 -4.54
C ASP A 121 -1.16 -6.25 -5.42
N VAL A 122 -0.77 -5.03 -5.07
CA VAL A 122 0.22 -4.26 -5.82
C VAL A 122 1.58 -4.57 -5.24
N VAL A 123 2.37 -5.38 -5.95
CA VAL A 123 3.81 -5.47 -5.69
C VAL A 123 4.45 -4.22 -6.30
N PRO A 124 5.29 -3.46 -5.56
CA PRO A 124 6.03 -2.36 -6.13
C PRO A 124 6.82 -2.82 -7.35
N SER A 125 6.51 -2.25 -8.52
CA SER A 125 7.15 -2.61 -9.78
C SER A 125 8.10 -1.52 -10.28
N GLY A 126 7.91 -0.28 -9.83
CA GLY A 126 8.72 0.87 -10.21
C GLY A 126 9.28 1.56 -8.99
N PHE A 127 10.56 1.91 -9.04
CA PHE A 127 11.29 2.53 -7.95
C PHE A 127 11.97 3.80 -8.44
N GLU A 128 11.58 4.94 -7.88
CA GLU A 128 12.13 6.26 -8.23
C GLU A 128 12.97 6.78 -7.08
N THR A 129 14.22 7.14 -7.38
CA THR A 129 15.14 7.71 -6.42
C THR A 129 15.06 9.24 -6.38
N GLU A 130 15.61 9.87 -5.33
CA GLU A 130 15.54 11.34 -5.16
C GLU A 130 16.24 12.14 -6.28
N ASP A 131 17.22 11.55 -6.96
CA ASP A 131 17.91 12.15 -8.12
C ASP A 131 17.12 11.99 -9.44
N GLY A 132 15.94 11.38 -9.40
CA GLY A 132 15.03 11.20 -10.53
C GLY A 132 15.30 9.96 -11.39
N ARG A 133 16.22 9.06 -10.98
CA ARG A 133 16.42 7.79 -11.68
C ARG A 133 15.28 6.84 -11.38
N PHE A 134 14.82 6.13 -12.41
CA PHE A 134 13.70 5.21 -12.33
C PHE A 134 14.12 3.79 -12.70
N PHE A 135 13.78 2.84 -11.85
CA PHE A 135 14.07 1.42 -12.04
C PHE A 135 12.76 0.65 -12.22
N ASP A 136 12.61 -0.01 -13.37
CA ASP A 136 11.48 -0.88 -13.67
C ASP A 136 11.84 -2.33 -13.39
N LEU A 137 11.29 -2.84 -12.29
CA LEU A 137 11.36 -4.24 -11.92
C LEU A 137 10.07 -4.97 -12.30
N GLY A 138 9.10 -4.30 -12.91
CA GLY A 138 7.76 -4.81 -13.19
C GLY A 138 7.66 -5.99 -14.15
N PRO A 139 6.43 -6.41 -14.48
CA PRO A 139 6.19 -7.49 -15.44
C PRO A 139 6.94 -7.24 -16.76
N GLY A 140 7.75 -8.21 -17.17
CA GLY A 140 8.55 -8.11 -18.41
C GLY A 140 9.95 -7.52 -18.24
N SER A 141 10.33 -7.06 -17.04
CA SER A 141 11.70 -6.61 -16.73
C SER A 141 12.74 -7.76 -16.77
N GLY A 142 12.28 -9.01 -16.63
CA GLY A 142 13.15 -10.18 -16.51
C GLY A 142 13.82 -10.32 -15.15
N VAL A 143 13.42 -9.53 -14.14
CA VAL A 143 13.95 -9.62 -12.78
C VAL A 143 13.65 -10.99 -12.14
N THR A 144 14.63 -11.56 -11.44
CA THR A 144 14.40 -12.76 -10.64
C THR A 144 13.91 -12.42 -9.23
N LYS A 145 13.37 -13.40 -8.51
CA LYS A 145 12.94 -13.22 -7.11
C LYS A 145 14.10 -12.76 -6.21
N GLY A 146 15.30 -13.31 -6.41
CA GLY A 146 16.50 -12.92 -5.68
C GLY A 146 16.90 -11.47 -5.98
N GLU A 147 16.93 -11.10 -7.25
CA GLU A 147 17.25 -9.74 -7.69
C GLU A 147 16.27 -8.72 -7.15
N PHE A 148 14.97 -9.02 -7.17
CA PHE A 148 13.93 -8.16 -6.62
C PHE A 148 14.14 -7.90 -5.11
N ARG A 149 14.46 -8.96 -4.36
CA ARG A 149 14.70 -8.88 -2.91
C ARG A 149 15.96 -8.07 -2.59
N GLU A 150 17.04 -8.33 -3.31
CA GLU A 150 18.31 -7.62 -3.13
C GLU A 150 18.18 -6.15 -3.53
N PHE A 151 17.53 -5.87 -4.65
CA PHE A 151 17.28 -4.51 -5.10
C PHE A 151 16.42 -3.76 -4.07
N SER A 152 15.33 -4.37 -3.60
CA SER A 152 14.45 -3.75 -2.60
C SER A 152 15.20 -3.39 -1.32
N ARG A 153 16.11 -4.25 -0.84
CA ARG A 153 16.95 -3.96 0.32
C ARG A 153 17.89 -2.79 0.07
N TRP A 154 18.61 -2.82 -1.05
CA TRP A 154 19.50 -1.72 -1.45
C TRP A 154 18.73 -0.40 -1.58
N PHE A 155 17.56 -0.43 -2.22
CA PHE A 155 16.73 0.76 -2.41
C PHE A 155 16.21 1.31 -1.08
N SER A 156 15.79 0.46 -0.14
CA SER A 156 15.41 0.89 1.21
C SER A 156 16.58 1.57 1.94
N GLU A 157 17.78 1.00 1.88
CA GLU A 157 18.99 1.61 2.48
C GLU A 157 19.30 2.98 1.87
N VAL A 158 19.15 3.11 0.55
CA VAL A 158 19.32 4.39 -0.17
C VAL A 158 18.29 5.43 0.28
N MET A 159 17.01 5.05 0.37
CA MET A 159 15.93 5.96 0.77
C MET A 159 16.06 6.39 2.24
N GLU A 160 16.60 5.54 3.11
CA GLU A 160 16.86 5.88 4.52
C GLU A 160 18.08 6.79 4.69
N ALA A 161 19.11 6.62 3.87
CA ALA A 161 20.34 7.39 3.98
C ALA A 161 20.21 8.86 3.52
N GLY A 162 19.25 9.17 2.62
CA GLY A 162 18.95 10.54 2.17
C GLY A 162 20.15 11.30 1.57
N GLN A 163 21.11 10.58 1.00
CA GLN A 163 22.39 11.09 0.49
C GLN A 163 22.65 10.62 -0.94
N THR A 164 23.65 11.22 -1.60
CA THR A 164 24.17 10.76 -2.89
C THR A 164 24.66 9.31 -2.75
N TYR A 165 24.06 8.41 -3.52
CA TYR A 165 24.43 6.99 -3.57
C TYR A 165 24.98 6.66 -4.96
N GLU A 166 25.87 5.67 -4.99
CA GLU A 166 26.27 5.05 -6.24
C GLU A 166 25.30 3.91 -6.54
N VAL A 167 24.81 3.83 -7.78
CA VAL A 167 23.97 2.72 -8.22
C VAL A 167 24.88 1.57 -8.62
N PRO A 168 24.81 0.41 -7.94
CA PRO A 168 25.55 -0.78 -8.34
C PRO A 168 25.28 -1.14 -9.81
N GLU A 169 26.33 -1.49 -10.56
CA GLU A 169 26.23 -1.81 -12.00
C GLU A 169 25.15 -2.85 -12.31
N LYS A 170 24.96 -3.83 -11.41
CA LYS A 170 23.94 -4.88 -11.55
C LYS A 170 22.49 -4.36 -11.61
N TRP A 171 22.22 -3.15 -11.11
CA TRP A 171 20.88 -2.54 -11.14
C TRP A 171 20.64 -1.65 -12.36
N LEU A 172 21.70 -1.23 -13.06
CA LEU A 172 21.59 -0.37 -14.25
C LEU A 172 20.78 -1.01 -15.36
N LYS A 173 20.73 -2.34 -15.44
CA LYS A 173 19.91 -3.07 -16.41
C LYS A 173 18.40 -2.89 -16.21
N PHE A 174 17.96 -2.44 -15.03
CA PHE A 174 16.55 -2.15 -14.74
C PHE A 174 16.24 -0.65 -14.84
N GLU A 175 17.25 0.19 -15.06
CA GLU A 175 17.04 1.63 -15.19
C GLU A 175 16.40 1.95 -16.53
N THR A 176 15.33 2.74 -16.49
CA THR A 176 14.60 3.18 -17.68
C THR A 176 14.10 4.62 -17.50
N SER A 177 13.71 5.27 -18.60
CA SER A 177 13.05 6.56 -18.55
C SER A 177 11.74 6.44 -17.77
N ASN A 178 11.45 7.39 -16.87
CA ASN A 178 10.22 7.36 -16.08
C ASN A 178 9.01 7.35 -17.03
N PRO A 179 8.06 6.41 -16.91
CA PRO A 179 6.89 6.35 -17.79
C PRO A 179 5.97 7.57 -17.68
N ARG A 180 6.18 8.47 -16.70
CA ARG A 180 5.51 9.79 -16.63
C ARG A 180 6.07 10.83 -17.61
N ASP A 181 7.22 10.57 -18.23
CA ASP A 181 7.87 11.45 -19.19
C ASP A 181 7.53 11.12 -20.66
N ILE A 182 6.57 10.20 -20.89
CA ILE A 182 6.04 9.78 -22.21
C ILE A 182 4.57 10.17 -22.30
#